data_AF-A0A962YFR2-F1
#
_entry.id   AF-A0A962YFR2-F1
#
_cell.length_a   1.000
_cell.length_b   1.000
_cell.length_c   1.000
_cell.angle_alpha   90.00
_cell.angle_beta   90.00
_cell.angle_gamma   90.00
#
_symmetry.space_group_name_H-M   'P 1'
#
loop_
_entity.id
_entity.type
_entity.pdbx_description
1 polymer ?
#
loop_
_entity_poly.entity_id
_entity_poly.type
_entity_poly.pdbx_seq_one_letter_code
_entity_poly.pdbx_strand_id
1 'polypeptide(L)'
;TIRGIRALADSKPGVMHVNEILTLHMGPNYILVTISIDFDDQLATTEMERVITQVDTEIKESYPEVKRVFVEAEARRIEAVRAEDRRAQAKHTNTQSPSADENPSGTA
;
A
#
# COMPACT_ATOMS: atom_id res chain seq x y z
N THR A 1 -19.15 -7.79 -10.65
CA THR A 1 -17.89 -8.09 -11.38
C THR A 1 -16.72 -7.68 -10.50
N ILE A 2 -15.50 -8.17 -10.77
CA ILE A 2 -14.28 -7.83 -9.98
C ILE A 2 -14.08 -6.31 -9.86
N ARG A 3 -14.36 -5.55 -10.93
CA ARG A 3 -14.30 -4.08 -10.92
C ARG A 3 -15.23 -3.45 -9.87
N GLY A 4 -16.42 -4.01 -9.68
CA GLY A 4 -17.36 -3.54 -8.67
C GLY A 4 -16.91 -3.87 -7.25
N ILE A 5 -16.35 -5.06 -7.02
CA ILE A 5 -15.75 -5.43 -5.72
C ILE A 5 -14.59 -4.47 -5.37
N ARG A 6 -13.75 -4.16 -6.35
CA ARG A 6 -12.64 -3.20 -6.18
C ARG A 6 -13.14 -1.81 -5.81
N ALA A 7 -14.08 -1.27 -6.58
CA ALA A 7 -14.65 0.05 -6.32
C ALA A 7 -15.32 0.14 -4.94
N LEU A 8 -15.98 -0.94 -4.51
CA LEU A 8 -16.58 -1.03 -3.17
C LEU A 8 -15.50 -0.93 -2.08
N ALA A 9 -14.44 -1.74 -2.17
CA ALA A 9 -13.38 -1.73 -1.17
C ALA A 9 -12.58 -0.41 -1.18
N ASP A 10 -12.21 0.12 -2.35
CA ASP A 10 -11.51 1.42 -2.49
C ASP A 10 -12.35 2.60 -1.95
N SER A 11 -13.67 2.46 -1.84
CA SER A 11 -14.54 3.52 -1.30
C SER A 11 -14.54 3.63 0.22
N LYS A 12 -13.93 2.66 0.94
CA LYS A 12 -13.97 2.61 2.40
C LYS A 12 -12.96 3.56 3.04
N PRO A 13 -13.36 4.32 4.08
CA PRO A 13 -12.40 5.11 4.86
C PRO A 13 -11.27 4.24 5.41
N GLY A 14 -10.03 4.73 5.32
CA GLY A 14 -8.85 4.01 5.78
C GLY A 14 -8.30 2.96 4.82
N VAL A 15 -8.96 2.70 3.68
CA VAL A 15 -8.38 1.94 2.57
C VAL A 15 -7.57 2.89 1.69
N MET A 16 -6.27 2.62 1.59
CA MET A 16 -5.36 3.37 0.71
C MET A 16 -5.38 2.77 -0.70
N HIS A 17 -5.49 1.45 -0.79
CA HIS A 17 -5.58 0.75 -2.06
C HIS A 17 -6.04 -0.69 -1.93
N VAL A 18 -6.78 -1.18 -2.91
CA VAL A 18 -6.87 -2.61 -3.17
C VAL A 18 -5.68 -3.07 -4.02
N ASN A 19 -4.78 -3.90 -3.47
CA ASN A 19 -3.64 -4.43 -4.24
C ASN A 19 -4.12 -5.44 -5.30
N GLU A 20 -4.77 -6.51 -4.85
CA GLU A 20 -5.19 -7.62 -5.70
C GLU A 20 -6.56 -8.14 -5.30
N ILE A 21 -7.31 -8.67 -6.27
CA ILE A 21 -8.51 -9.47 -6.04
C ILE A 21 -8.38 -10.75 -6.84
N LEU A 22 -8.43 -11.89 -6.17
CA LEU A 22 -8.49 -13.21 -6.81
C LEU A 22 -9.84 -13.85 -6.52
N THR A 23 -10.26 -14.73 -7.43
CA THR A 23 -11.52 -15.46 -7.31
C THR A 23 -11.32 -16.92 -7.65
N LEU A 24 -11.82 -17.81 -6.81
CA LEU A 24 -11.93 -19.24 -7.10
C LEU A 24 -13.40 -19.62 -7.27
N HIS A 25 -13.74 -20.17 -8.44
CA HIS A 25 -15.07 -20.62 -8.77
C HIS A 25 -15.23 -22.11 -8.45
N MET A 26 -16.07 -22.43 -7.46
CA MET A 26 -16.40 -23.79 -7.05
C MET A 26 -17.78 -24.18 -7.59
N GLY A 27 -17.93 -24.13 -8.92
CA GLY A 27 -19.20 -24.31 -9.62
C GLY A 27 -19.95 -22.99 -9.85
N PRO A 28 -21.20 -23.05 -10.33
CA PRO A 28 -21.92 -21.86 -10.82
C PRO A 28 -22.39 -20.91 -9.72
N ASN A 29 -22.59 -21.40 -8.49
CA ASN A 29 -23.23 -20.65 -7.39
C ASN A 29 -22.33 -20.49 -6.16
N TYR A 30 -21.01 -20.76 -6.32
CA TYR A 30 -20.05 -20.63 -5.24
C TYR A 30 -18.78 -19.99 -5.76
N ILE A 31 -18.56 -18.75 -5.34
CA ILE A 31 -17.30 -18.03 -5.54
C ILE A 31 -16.67 -17.76 -4.18
N LEU A 32 -15.38 -18.03 -4.10
CA LEU A 32 -14.51 -17.54 -3.02
C LEU A 32 -13.73 -16.36 -3.56
N VAL A 33 -13.74 -15.25 -2.83
CA VAL A 33 -12.98 -14.04 -3.14
C VAL A 33 -11.84 -13.91 -2.13
N THR A 34 -10.64 -13.62 -2.59
CA THR A 34 -9.55 -13.12 -1.74
C THR A 34 -9.20 -11.71 -2.20
N ILE A 35 -8.96 -10.80 -1.26
CA ILE A 35 -8.63 -9.41 -1.53
C ILE A 35 -7.47 -8.98 -0.64
N SER A 36 -6.39 -8.49 -1.27
CA SER A 36 -5.26 -7.86 -0.57
C SER A 36 -5.48 -6.35 -0.57
N ILE A 37 -5.49 -5.74 0.61
CA ILE A 37 -5.81 -4.33 0.83
C ILE A 37 -4.66 -3.67 1.62
N ASP A 38 -4.21 -2.54 1.09
CA ASP A 38 -3.34 -1.59 1.76
C ASP A 38 -4.21 -0.62 2.57
N PHE A 39 -4.03 -0.64 3.89
CA PHE A 39 -4.73 0.25 4.83
C PHE A 39 -3.81 1.38 5.27
N ASP A 40 -4.38 2.48 5.75
CA ASP A 40 -3.60 3.54 6.38
C ASP A 40 -2.86 2.99 7.61
N ASP A 41 -1.53 3.16 7.67
CA ASP A 41 -0.68 2.72 8.78
C ASP A 41 -1.08 3.31 10.14
N GLN A 42 -1.79 4.45 10.14
CA GLN A 42 -2.31 5.09 11.36
C GLN A 42 -3.73 4.64 11.71
N LEU A 43 -4.35 3.78 10.91
CA LEU A 43 -5.69 3.26 11.18
C LEU A 43 -5.67 2.35 12.41
N ALA A 44 -6.50 2.67 13.40
CA ALA A 44 -6.65 1.80 14.56
C ALA A 44 -7.15 0.41 14.14
N THR A 45 -6.57 -0.64 14.73
CA THR A 45 -6.93 -2.03 14.41
C THR A 45 -8.42 -2.30 14.52
N THR A 46 -9.10 -1.70 15.50
CA THR A 46 -10.56 -1.84 15.66
C THR A 46 -11.36 -1.21 14.52
N GLU A 47 -10.87 -0.13 13.91
CA GLU A 47 -11.50 0.46 12.73
C GLU A 47 -11.18 -0.36 11.47
N MET A 48 -9.96 -0.89 11.35
CA MET A 48 -9.60 -1.83 10.28
C MET A 48 -10.53 -3.06 10.29
N GLU A 49 -10.76 -3.67 11.45
CA GLU A 49 -11.69 -4.81 11.61
C GLU A 49 -13.13 -4.47 11.17
N ARG A 50 -13.60 -3.25 11.47
CA ARG A 50 -14.90 -2.76 11.01
C ARG A 50 -14.95 -2.62 9.51
N VAL A 51 -13.92 -2.04 8.90
CA VAL A 51 -13.82 -1.89 7.43
C VAL A 51 -13.81 -3.27 6.78
N ILE A 52 -13.03 -4.23 7.29
CA ILE A 52 -12.99 -5.61 6.80
C ILE A 52 -14.38 -6.25 6.85
N THR A 53 -15.10 -6.07 7.97
CA THR A 53 -16.46 -6.61 8.15
C THR A 53 -17.45 -5.98 7.16
N GLN A 54 -17.36 -4.67 6.92
CA GLN A 54 -18.19 -3.97 5.93
C GLN A 54 -17.90 -4.45 4.51
N VAL A 55 -16.63 -4.59 4.14
CA VAL A 55 -16.22 -5.11 2.83
C VAL A 55 -16.75 -6.53 2.61
N ASP A 56 -16.57 -7.44 3.58
CA ASP A 56 -17.10 -8.82 3.49
C ASP A 56 -18.62 -8.84 3.31
N THR A 57 -19.33 -8.05 4.12
CA THR A 57 -20.80 -8.01 4.12
C THR A 57 -21.34 -7.47 2.81
N GLU A 58 -20.89 -6.29 2.39
CA GLU A 58 -21.43 -5.62 1.20
C GLU A 58 -21.06 -6.35 -0.10
N ILE A 59 -19.90 -7.04 -0.15
CA ILE A 59 -19.58 -7.93 -1.27
C ILE A 59 -20.61 -9.05 -1.36
N LYS A 60 -20.92 -9.73 -0.26
CA LYS A 60 -21.90 -10.84 -0.26
C LYS A 60 -23.32 -10.38 -0.56
N GLU A 61 -23.70 -9.19 -0.11
CA GLU A 61 -24.99 -8.59 -0.42
C GLU A 61 -25.11 -8.22 -1.91
N SER A 62 -24.04 -7.66 -2.48
CA SER A 62 -24.00 -7.24 -3.88
C SER A 62 -23.84 -8.41 -4.87
N TYR A 63 -23.19 -9.50 -4.43
CA TYR A 63 -22.85 -10.67 -5.24
C TYR A 63 -23.21 -11.96 -4.49
N PRO A 64 -24.49 -12.39 -4.52
CA PRO A 64 -24.98 -13.53 -3.73
C PRO A 64 -24.27 -14.86 -4.03
N GLU A 65 -23.62 -15.02 -5.18
CA GLU A 65 -22.79 -16.17 -5.54
C GLU A 65 -21.47 -16.24 -4.74
N VAL A 66 -21.01 -15.12 -4.17
CA VAL A 66 -19.83 -15.07 -3.31
C VAL A 66 -20.19 -15.61 -1.92
N LYS A 67 -19.59 -16.74 -1.55
CA LYS A 67 -19.89 -17.42 -0.27
C LYS A 67 -18.81 -17.21 0.78
N ARG A 68 -17.61 -16.84 0.36
CA ARG A 68 -16.46 -16.56 1.24
C ARG A 68 -15.69 -15.37 0.70
N VAL A 69 -15.30 -14.47 1.60
CA VAL A 69 -14.34 -13.40 1.33
C VAL A 69 -13.22 -13.53 2.36
N PHE A 70 -11.98 -13.49 1.89
CA PHE A 70 -10.80 -13.35 2.74
C PHE A 70 -10.15 -12.01 2.44
N VAL A 71 -9.85 -11.24 3.49
CA VAL A 71 -9.19 -9.94 3.37
C VAL A 71 -7.81 -10.06 4.00
N GLU A 72 -6.78 -9.70 3.24
CA GLU A 72 -5.40 -9.61 3.69
C GLU A 72 -5.04 -8.12 3.84
N ALA A 73 -4.55 -7.73 5.01
CA ALA A 73 -3.99 -6.39 5.23
C ALA A 73 -2.51 -6.42 4.84
N GLU A 74 -2.17 -5.82 3.70
CA GLU A 74 -0.83 -5.85 3.13
C GLU A 74 -0.46 -4.46 2.60
N ALA A 75 0.59 -3.88 3.20
CA ALA A 75 1.13 -2.61 2.75
C ALA A 75 1.64 -2.74 1.31
N ARG A 76 1.25 -1.83 0.43
CA ARG A 76 1.70 -1.90 -0.96
C ARG A 76 3.20 -1.64 -1.00
N ARG A 77 3.97 -2.58 -1.54
CA ARG A 77 5.42 -2.43 -1.70
C ARG A 77 5.74 -1.39 -2.79
N ILE A 78 5.73 -0.10 -2.44
CA ILE A 78 6.17 0.98 -3.34
C ILE A 78 7.60 1.46 -3.02
N GLU A 79 8.15 1.24 -1.82
CA GLU A 79 9.24 2.10 -1.31
C GLU A 79 10.55 1.43 -0.84
N ALA A 80 10.76 0.11 -0.92
CA ALA A 80 12.08 -0.46 -0.57
C ALA A 80 13.17 -0.11 -1.60
N VAL A 81 12.81 -0.05 -2.90
CA VAL A 81 13.78 0.14 -3.99
C VAL A 81 14.21 1.61 -4.13
N ARG A 82 13.29 2.57 -3.93
CA ARG A 82 13.60 4.01 -4.11
C ARG A 82 14.35 4.63 -2.93
N ALA A 83 14.15 4.13 -1.71
CA ALA A 83 14.85 4.64 -0.53
C ALA A 83 16.33 4.21 -0.49
N GLU A 84 16.65 3.01 -0.98
CA GLU A 84 18.04 2.54 -1.14
C GLU A 84 18.78 3.34 -2.21
N ASP A 85 18.16 3.58 -3.37
CA ASP A 85 18.74 4.39 -4.45
C ASP A 85 19.01 5.84 -4.01
N ARG A 86 18.07 6.46 -3.27
CA ARG A 86 18.24 7.82 -2.74
C ARG A 86 19.36 7.91 -1.69
N ARG A 87 19.49 6.90 -0.83
CA ARG A 87 20.55 6.83 0.19
C ARG A 87 21.94 6.52 -0.41
N ALA A 88 21.99 5.76 -1.50
CA ALA A 88 23.23 5.48 -2.24
C ALA A 88 23.75 6.73 -2.97
N GLN A 89 22.85 7.53 -3.56
CA GLN A 89 23.22 8.77 -4.26
C GLN A 89 23.65 9.89 -3.31
N ALA A 90 23.01 10.04 -2.14
CA ALA A 90 23.35 11.07 -1.15
C ALA A 90 24.75 10.89 -0.51
N LYS A 91 25.32 9.68 -0.54
CA LYS A 91 26.69 9.42 -0.05
C LYS A 91 27.79 9.82 -1.05
N HIS A 92 27.47 10.00 -2.33
CA HIS A 92 28.46 10.32 -3.37
C HIS A 92 28.68 11.84 -3.54
N THR A 93 27.71 12.67 -3.15
CA THR A 93 27.74 14.13 -3.36
C THR A 93 28.41 14.93 -2.24
N ASN A 94 28.75 14.32 -1.10
CA ASN A 94 29.23 15.05 0.09
C ASN A 94 30.77 15.00 0.29
N THR A 95 31.57 14.72 -0.74
CA THR A 95 33.05 14.61 -0.64
C THR A 95 33.82 15.74 -1.36
N GLN A 96 33.14 16.73 -1.96
CA GLN A 96 33.82 17.90 -2.56
C GLN A 96 32.99 19.16 -2.26
N SER A 97 33.30 19.98 -1.24
CA SER A 97 34.29 21.09 -1.22
C SER A 97 34.03 21.91 0.08
N PRO A 98 34.85 22.90 0.52
CA PRO A 98 35.97 23.57 -0.16
C PRO A 98 37.27 23.68 0.68
N SER A 99 38.45 23.45 0.08
CA SER A 99 39.70 23.91 0.69
C SER A 99 39.83 25.40 0.44
N ALA A 100 39.57 26.19 1.49
CA ALA A 100 40.00 27.57 1.61
C ALA A 100 41.53 27.57 1.53
N ASP A 101 42.07 28.16 0.47
CA ASP A 101 43.51 28.42 0.37
C ASP A 101 43.79 29.82 0.91
N GLU A 102 44.88 29.88 1.66
CA GLU A 102 45.18 30.81 2.72
C GLU A 102 45.56 32.21 2.24
N ASN A 103 45.31 33.20 3.08
CA ASN A 103 46.09 34.43 3.12
C ASN A 103 46.76 34.48 4.50
N PRO A 104 48.09 34.61 4.60
CA PRO A 104 48.58 35.87 5.15
C PRO A 104 49.95 36.34 4.62
N SER A 105 50.01 37.65 4.32
CA SER A 105 51.12 38.59 4.61
C SER A 105 52.45 38.49 3.86
N GLY A 106 52.98 39.67 3.47
CA GLY A 106 54.37 39.83 3.03
C GLY A 106 54.73 41.21 2.44
N THR A 107 54.81 42.21 3.33
CA THR A 107 55.81 43.31 3.41
C THR A 107 56.58 43.78 2.15
N ALA A 108 56.47 45.08 1.84
CA ALA A 108 57.56 46.09 1.83
C ALA A 108 57.07 47.43 1.26
#